data_AF-A0A1M5QNN2-F1
#
_entry.id   AF-A0A1M5QNN2-F1
#
_cell.length_a   1.000
_cell.length_b   1.000
_cell.length_c   1.000
_cell.angle_alpha   90.00
_cell.angle_beta   90.00
_cell.angle_gamma   90.00
#
_symmetry.space_group_name_H-M   'P 1'
#
loop_
_entity.id
_entity.type
_entity.pdbx_description
1 polymer ?
#
loop_
_entity_poly.entity_id
_entity_poly.type
_entity_poly.pdbx_seq_one_letter_code
_entity_poly.pdbx_strand_id
1 'polypeptide(L)'
;MIINLADTEMMLSYIEEMVFYGYYYVAFNADKITEINKIKFFRYPLDAKDYCLAKANEAEYAQHVPIEEIISDLKAVLKSELDNYKNETIKVTGFSKRERDGKEFLENNLNANMMNEKNLEYLKDQLKYTGFGETFDAELRENIMKGDKDFKIMHTGIMNNGVPNKDTLTVELNFKKSEQTDMYFFNSYRVNLQKEENKPGLEQTFYINKDSASITMKEAYNLMEGRSVNKDLKNKEGESYNCWLKLNFKESDSQGNFKINQYHQNYGYDLEASLAKYSIKELNTPQYKEDLMNSLKKGNRQSATFVVGGVESKMYVEANPQFKTVNVYDTNLQRINHRESKEEKKAESQKESASKDQKQNPDSDEGDTGRKENKVKKRKSPSL
;
A
#
# COMPACT_ATOMS: atom_id res chain seq x y z
N MET A 1 42.65 22.65 29.01
CA MET A 1 43.11 24.05 28.93
C MET A 1 41.89 24.95 28.99
N ILE A 2 41.86 25.87 29.95
CA ILE A 2 40.83 26.89 30.08
C ILE A 2 41.46 28.21 29.65
N ILE A 3 40.84 28.98 28.75
CA ILE A 3 41.36 30.28 28.28
C ILE A 3 40.26 31.34 28.35
N ASN A 4 40.63 32.62 28.27
CA ASN A 4 39.65 33.63 27.87
C ASN A 4 39.35 33.48 26.38
N LEU A 5 38.08 33.59 26.01
CA LEU A 5 37.64 33.43 24.63
C LEU A 5 38.27 34.47 23.69
N ALA A 6 38.50 35.69 24.18
CA ALA A 6 39.21 36.75 23.45
C ALA A 6 40.67 36.40 23.10
N ASP A 7 41.30 35.47 23.83
CA ASP A 7 42.68 35.07 23.60
C ASP A 7 42.83 33.94 22.55
N THR A 8 41.71 33.41 22.04
CA THR A 8 41.71 32.18 21.20
C THR A 8 42.61 32.30 19.96
N GLU A 9 42.53 33.40 19.21
CA GLU A 9 43.30 33.61 17.97
C GLU A 9 44.79 33.81 18.24
N MET A 10 45.13 34.58 19.27
CA MET A 10 46.51 34.78 19.72
C MET A 10 47.13 33.46 20.18
N MET A 11 46.39 32.68 20.99
CA MET A 11 46.84 31.39 21.50
C MET A 11 47.07 30.38 20.38
N LEU A 12 46.16 30.33 19.39
CA LEU A 12 46.31 29.48 18.21
C LEU A 12 47.59 29.84 17.44
N SER A 13 47.77 31.12 17.13
CA SER A 13 48.91 31.61 16.35
C SER A 13 50.25 31.26 17.01
N TYR A 14 50.35 31.46 18.33
CA TYR A 14 51.57 31.15 19.07
C TYR A 14 51.85 29.65 19.17
N ILE A 15 50.81 28.84 19.38
CA ILE A 15 50.97 27.37 19.43
C ILE A 15 51.41 26.84 18.06
N GLU A 16 50.86 27.35 16.96
CA GLU A 16 51.30 27.00 15.60
C GLU A 16 52.76 27.40 15.34
N GLU A 17 53.21 28.54 15.86
CA GLU A 17 54.62 28.94 15.83
C GLU A 17 55.52 27.94 16.58
N MET A 18 55.08 27.43 17.74
CA MET A 18 55.85 26.42 18.48
C MET A 18 55.93 25.08 17.73
N VAL A 19 54.91 24.71 16.96
CA VAL A 19 55.00 23.54 16.06
C VAL A 19 56.09 23.73 15.01
N PHE A 20 56.19 24.93 14.44
CA PHE A 20 57.24 25.27 13.48
C PHE A 20 58.65 25.11 14.08
N TYR A 21 58.81 25.39 15.38
CA TYR A 21 60.07 25.16 16.11
C TYR A 21 60.31 23.71 16.58
N GLY A 22 59.45 22.77 16.16
CA GLY A 22 59.60 21.33 16.41
C GLY A 22 59.11 20.88 17.79
N TYR A 23 58.21 21.63 18.42
CA TYR A 23 57.49 21.18 19.61
C TYR A 23 56.21 20.44 19.20
N TYR A 24 55.86 19.38 19.93
CA TYR A 24 54.73 18.52 19.58
C TYR A 24 53.78 18.26 20.76
N TYR A 25 54.17 18.65 21.97
CA TYR A 25 53.39 18.45 23.19
C TYR A 25 53.30 19.72 24.00
N VAL A 26 52.16 19.94 24.64
CA VAL A 26 51.93 21.06 25.56
C VAL A 26 51.53 20.56 26.93
N ALA A 27 52.00 21.24 27.97
CA ALA A 27 51.51 21.11 29.32
C ALA A 27 50.97 22.45 29.83
N PHE A 28 49.84 22.40 30.55
CA PHE A 28 49.16 23.55 31.12
C PHE A 28 48.45 23.16 32.42
N ASN A 29 48.03 24.16 33.19
CA ASN A 29 47.15 23.92 34.34
C ASN A 29 45.72 23.67 33.84
N ALA A 30 45.11 22.57 34.27
CA ALA A 30 43.79 22.14 33.83
C ALA A 30 42.64 22.92 34.47
N ASP A 31 42.87 23.50 35.65
CA ASP A 31 41.83 24.09 36.51
C ASP A 31 41.91 25.61 36.61
N LYS A 32 42.98 26.21 36.09
CA LYS A 32 43.17 27.67 36.05
C LYS A 32 43.09 28.19 34.62
N ILE A 33 42.66 29.45 34.49
CA ILE A 33 42.76 30.18 33.23
C ILE A 33 44.24 30.20 32.81
N THR A 34 44.50 29.72 31.61
CA THR A 34 45.82 29.56 31.03
C THR A 34 46.13 30.78 30.18
N GLU A 35 47.03 31.62 30.69
CA GLU A 35 47.69 32.66 29.90
C GLU A 35 48.79 32.05 29.02
N ILE A 36 49.10 32.71 27.91
CA ILE A 36 50.05 32.23 26.90
C ILE A 36 51.44 31.88 27.46
N ASN A 37 51.93 32.68 28.41
CA ASN A 37 53.22 32.52 29.08
C ASN A 37 53.27 31.34 30.08
N LYS A 38 52.10 30.78 30.43
CA LYS A 38 51.97 29.64 31.35
C LYS A 38 51.91 28.30 30.62
N ILE A 39 51.82 28.29 29.29
CA ILE A 39 51.93 27.07 28.49
C ILE A 39 53.39 26.63 28.45
N LYS A 40 53.64 25.34 28.67
CA LYS A 40 54.96 24.71 28.47
C LYS A 40 54.93 23.80 27.26
N PHE A 41 55.98 23.87 26.45
CA PHE A 41 56.10 23.13 25.20
C PHE A 41 57.23 22.12 25.29
N PHE A 42 56.99 20.93 24.73
CA PHE A 42 57.93 19.81 24.77
C PHE A 42 58.00 19.15 23.38
N ARG A 43 59.20 18.67 23.04
CA ARG A 43 59.42 17.91 21.80
C ARG A 43 58.98 16.46 21.94
N TYR A 44 59.13 15.91 23.15
CA TYR A 44 58.85 14.52 23.43
C TYR A 44 57.73 14.37 24.48
N PRO A 45 56.90 13.31 24.38
CA PRO A 45 55.77 13.09 25.27
C PRO A 45 56.20 12.80 26.72
N LEU A 46 57.35 12.12 26.90
CA LEU A 46 57.86 11.78 28.23
C LEU A 46 58.23 13.03 29.03
N ASP A 47 58.87 14.01 28.39
CA ASP A 47 59.26 15.27 29.06
C ASP A 47 58.02 16.04 29.56
N ALA A 48 56.97 16.10 28.74
CA ALA A 48 55.72 16.74 29.12
C ALA A 48 55.03 16.01 30.29
N LYS A 49 55.07 14.67 30.27
CA LYS A 49 54.53 13.83 31.34
C LYS A 49 55.30 14.02 32.65
N ASP A 50 56.62 14.00 32.60
CA ASP A 50 57.48 14.16 33.76
C ASP A 50 57.30 15.56 34.38
N TYR A 51 57.15 16.59 33.55
CA TYR A 51 56.79 17.93 34.00
C TYR A 51 55.46 17.94 34.76
N CYS A 52 54.40 17.31 34.22
CA CYS A 52 53.11 17.24 34.90
C CYS A 52 53.18 16.47 36.22
N LEU A 53 53.94 15.36 36.28
CA LEU A 53 54.12 14.57 37.50
C LEU A 53 54.84 15.38 38.59
N ALA A 54 55.86 16.16 38.22
CA ALA A 54 56.54 17.05 39.15
C ALA A 54 55.58 18.11 39.72
N LYS A 55 54.69 18.65 38.89
CA LYS A 55 53.68 19.65 39.29
C LYS A 55 52.51 19.11 40.10
N ALA A 56 52.15 17.84 39.93
CA ALA A 56 51.15 17.19 40.77
C ALA A 56 51.53 17.20 42.26
N ASN A 57 52.83 17.11 42.57
CA ASN A 57 53.35 17.19 43.94
C ASN A 57 53.24 18.61 44.55
N GLU A 58 53.02 19.63 43.73
CA GLU A 58 52.82 21.03 44.13
C GLU A 58 51.33 21.40 44.22
N ALA A 59 50.42 20.41 44.19
CA ALA A 59 48.97 20.60 44.10
C ALA A 59 48.51 21.41 42.86
N GLU A 60 49.33 21.44 41.81
CA GLU A 60 48.93 21.96 40.50
C GLU A 60 48.37 20.83 39.64
N TYR A 61 47.10 20.96 39.23
CA TYR A 61 46.46 20.02 38.31
C TYR A 61 46.97 20.24 36.89
N ALA A 62 48.22 19.84 36.62
CA ALA A 62 48.83 19.95 35.31
C ALA A 62 48.40 18.81 34.39
N GLN A 63 48.02 19.14 33.16
CA GLN A 63 47.69 18.17 32.11
C GLN A 63 48.62 18.40 30.91
N HIS A 64 49.02 17.31 30.25
CA HIS A 64 49.69 17.38 28.95
C HIS A 64 48.85 16.72 27.85
N VAL A 65 48.97 17.23 26.63
CA VAL A 65 48.32 16.71 25.42
C VAL A 65 49.21 16.96 24.19
N PRO A 66 49.02 16.20 23.09
CA PRO A 66 49.58 16.56 21.79
C PRO A 66 49.12 17.95 21.35
N ILE A 67 50.02 18.73 20.73
CA ILE A 67 49.72 20.09 20.27
C ILE A 67 48.61 20.12 19.21
N GLU A 68 48.59 19.12 18.32
CA GLU A 68 47.59 19.03 17.25
C GLU A 68 46.16 18.99 17.77
N GLU A 69 45.92 18.37 18.93
CA GLU A 69 44.60 18.32 19.56
C GLU A 69 44.14 19.71 20.00
N ILE A 70 45.04 20.49 20.61
CA ILE A 70 44.75 21.87 21.03
C ILE A 70 44.55 22.79 19.83
N ILE A 71 45.36 22.64 18.77
CA ILE A 71 45.18 23.40 17.52
C ILE A 71 43.80 23.11 16.91
N SER A 72 43.41 21.83 16.85
CA SER A 72 42.09 21.42 16.34
C SER A 72 40.96 22.03 17.17
N ASP A 73 41.09 21.98 18.49
CA ASP A 73 40.10 22.54 19.41
C ASP A 73 39.99 24.07 19.30
N LEU A 74 41.11 24.80 19.26
CA LEU A 74 41.12 26.27 19.10
C LEU A 74 40.53 26.70 17.75
N LYS A 75 40.88 26.00 16.66
CA LYS A 75 40.29 26.23 15.34
C LYS A 75 38.78 25.98 15.34
N ALA A 76 38.30 24.98 16.09
CA ALA A 76 36.88 24.71 16.23
C ALA A 76 36.17 25.82 17.02
N VAL A 77 36.79 26.36 18.08
CA VAL A 77 36.26 27.53 18.81
C VAL A 77 36.11 28.75 17.88
N LEU A 78 37.14 29.09 17.10
CA LEU A 78 37.08 30.23 16.15
C LEU A 78 36.00 30.08 15.07
N LYS A 79 35.66 28.83 14.70
CA LYS A 79 34.61 28.52 13.71
C LYS A 79 33.22 28.39 14.33
N SER A 80 33.10 28.40 15.66
CA SER A 80 31.82 28.33 16.35
C SER A 80 31.10 29.67 16.34
N GLU A 81 29.80 29.69 16.64
CA GLU A 81 28.99 30.91 16.75
C GLU A 81 29.22 31.66 18.09
N LEU A 82 30.25 31.30 18.86
CA LEU A 82 30.58 31.97 20.10
C LEU A 82 31.09 33.39 19.83
N ASP A 83 30.61 34.34 20.63
CA ASP A 83 31.02 35.74 20.54
C ASP A 83 32.42 35.92 21.13
N ASN A 84 33.43 35.86 20.27
CA ASN A 84 34.83 35.89 20.65
C ASN A 84 35.29 37.21 21.31
N TYR A 85 34.42 38.22 21.38
CA TYR A 85 34.71 39.52 22.01
C TYR A 85 34.28 39.60 23.48
N LYS A 86 33.71 38.53 24.04
CA LYS A 86 33.37 38.47 25.46
C LYS A 86 34.54 37.96 26.30
N ASN A 87 34.77 38.58 27.45
CA ASN A 87 35.69 38.11 28.49
C ASN A 87 35.10 36.92 29.27
N GLU A 88 34.66 35.89 28.53
CA GLU A 88 34.18 34.63 29.08
C GLU A 88 35.28 33.58 28.99
N THR A 89 35.30 32.65 29.94
CA THR A 89 36.29 31.58 29.96
C THR A 89 35.73 30.32 29.30
N ILE A 90 36.55 29.62 28.53
CA ILE A 90 36.16 28.39 27.82
C ILE A 90 37.15 27.26 28.04
N LYS A 91 36.64 26.05 28.27
CA LYS A 91 37.45 24.81 28.28
C LYS A 91 37.65 24.32 26.85
N VAL A 92 38.84 24.56 26.32
CA VAL A 92 39.24 24.25 24.94
C VAL A 92 39.43 22.75 24.72
N THR A 93 40.06 22.05 25.66
CA THR A 93 40.36 20.61 25.51
C THR A 93 39.12 19.77 25.24
N GLY A 94 39.12 19.05 24.12
CA GLY A 94 38.04 18.20 23.62
C GLY A 94 36.86 18.98 23.00
N PHE A 95 36.99 20.28 22.77
CA PHE A 95 35.92 21.12 22.22
C PHE A 95 35.51 20.67 20.81
N SER A 96 36.47 20.42 19.91
CA SER A 96 36.22 19.98 18.55
C SER A 96 35.48 18.64 18.48
N LYS A 97 35.71 17.75 19.45
CA LYS A 97 34.97 16.50 19.58
C LYS A 97 33.54 16.75 20.03
N ARG A 98 33.33 17.51 21.10
CA ARG A 98 31.99 17.85 21.62
C ARG A 98 31.11 18.54 20.58
N GLU A 99 31.69 19.47 19.81
CA GLU A 99 30.98 20.16 18.72
C GLU A 99 30.54 19.22 17.60
N ARG A 100 31.42 18.29 17.18
CA ARG A 100 31.08 17.30 16.16
C ARG A 100 29.98 16.35 16.64
N ASP A 101 30.15 15.79 17.83
CA ASP A 101 29.21 14.83 18.43
C ASP A 101 27.82 15.49 18.62
N GLY A 102 27.78 16.77 19.00
CA GLY A 102 26.54 17.55 19.13
C GLY A 102 25.83 17.81 17.80
N LYS A 103 26.57 18.16 16.74
CA LYS A 103 26.00 18.39 15.40
C LYS A 103 25.45 17.09 14.78
N GLU A 104 26.18 16.00 14.88
CA GLU A 104 25.75 14.68 14.38
C GLU A 104 24.45 14.22 15.07
N PHE A 105 24.33 14.42 16.39
CA PHE A 105 23.11 14.11 17.12
C PHE A 105 21.89 14.92 16.64
N LEU A 106 22.06 16.22 16.38
CA LEU A 106 20.98 17.08 15.89
C LEU A 106 20.55 16.68 14.47
N GLU A 107 21.51 16.48 13.56
CA GLU A 107 21.24 16.06 12.18
C GLU A 107 20.50 14.71 12.12
N ASN A 108 20.92 13.74 12.93
CA ASN A 108 20.26 12.43 12.98
C ASN A 108 18.81 12.53 13.46
N ASN A 109 18.53 13.34 14.48
CA ASN A 109 17.16 13.54 14.98
C ASN A 109 16.27 14.28 13.97
N LEU A 110 16.79 15.30 13.29
CA LEU A 110 16.09 16.03 12.23
C LEU A 110 15.73 15.10 11.06
N ASN A 111 16.69 14.29 10.60
CA ASN A 111 16.49 13.35 9.52
C ASN A 111 15.44 12.28 9.86
N ALA A 112 15.48 11.73 11.08
CA ALA A 112 14.49 10.75 11.53
C ALA A 112 13.06 11.34 11.57
N ASN A 113 12.89 12.55 12.10
CA ASN A 113 11.59 13.23 12.13
C ASN A 113 11.05 13.53 10.73
N MET A 114 11.90 14.07 9.83
CA MET A 114 11.51 14.35 8.45
C MET A 114 11.18 13.08 7.65
N MET A 115 11.89 11.97 7.91
CA MET A 115 11.64 10.68 7.26
C MET A 115 10.30 10.08 7.68
N ASN A 116 9.94 10.20 8.97
CA ASN A 116 8.65 9.75 9.48
C ASN A 116 7.47 10.57 8.94
N GLU A 117 7.63 11.89 8.76
CA GLU A 117 6.57 12.73 8.16
C GLU A 117 6.31 12.36 6.70
N LYS A 118 7.37 12.19 5.89
CA LYS A 118 7.23 11.76 4.50
C LYS A 118 6.62 10.36 4.39
N ASN A 119 7.00 9.46 5.29
CA ASN A 119 6.44 8.11 5.33
C ASN A 119 4.95 8.11 5.73
N LEU A 120 4.55 8.93 6.69
CA LEU A 120 3.15 9.12 7.06
C LEU A 120 2.32 9.60 5.87
N GLU A 121 2.79 10.63 5.14
CA GLU A 121 2.09 11.16 3.96
C GLU A 121 1.92 10.08 2.88
N TYR A 122 2.98 9.32 2.60
CA TYR A 122 2.92 8.19 1.65
C TYR A 122 1.87 7.14 2.05
N LEU A 123 1.79 6.81 3.34
CA LEU A 123 0.83 5.83 3.83
C LEU A 123 -0.62 6.35 3.78
N LYS A 124 -0.84 7.64 4.05
CA LYS A 124 -2.15 8.28 3.88
C LYS A 124 -2.63 8.22 2.43
N ASP A 125 -1.77 8.58 1.49
CA ASP A 125 -2.07 8.46 0.06
C ASP A 125 -2.38 7.01 -0.32
N GLN A 126 -1.59 6.06 0.18
CA GLN A 126 -1.83 4.64 -0.10
C GLN A 126 -3.21 4.18 0.43
N LEU A 127 -3.62 4.60 1.64
CA LEU A 127 -4.96 4.31 2.18
C LEU A 127 -6.07 4.97 1.36
N LYS A 128 -5.86 6.22 0.93
CA LYS A 128 -6.79 6.95 0.07
C LYS A 128 -7.02 6.22 -1.25
N TYR A 129 -5.96 5.86 -1.98
CA TYR A 129 -6.07 5.19 -3.28
C TYR A 129 -6.49 3.72 -3.20
N THR A 130 -6.34 3.08 -2.03
CA THR A 130 -6.90 1.74 -1.79
C THR A 130 -8.35 1.76 -1.34
N GLY A 131 -8.95 2.94 -1.17
CA GLY A 131 -10.38 3.11 -0.93
C GLY A 131 -10.78 3.21 0.55
N PHE A 132 -9.82 3.41 1.44
CA PHE A 132 -10.06 3.69 2.87
C PHE A 132 -10.19 5.19 3.18
N GLY A 133 -9.78 6.05 2.24
CA GLY A 133 -9.86 7.51 2.41
C GLY A 133 -8.96 8.01 3.54
N GLU A 134 -9.43 9.03 4.25
CA GLU A 134 -8.68 9.75 5.30
C GLU A 134 -9.13 9.35 6.71
N THR A 135 -9.94 8.29 6.83
CA THR A 135 -10.58 7.85 8.09
C THR A 135 -9.57 7.48 9.18
N PHE A 136 -8.41 6.95 8.81
CA PHE A 136 -7.43 6.39 9.75
C PHE A 136 -6.20 7.28 9.97
N ASP A 137 -6.20 8.52 9.48
CA ASP A 137 -5.05 9.42 9.51
C ASP A 137 -4.49 9.66 10.93
N ALA A 138 -5.39 9.86 11.90
CA ALA A 138 -5.01 10.12 13.28
C ALA A 138 -4.41 8.87 13.95
N GLU A 139 -5.09 7.72 13.82
CA GLU A 139 -4.64 6.44 14.38
C GLU A 139 -3.34 5.96 13.72
N LEU A 140 -3.18 6.17 12.41
CA LEU A 140 -1.94 5.89 11.69
C LEU A 140 -0.77 6.72 12.23
N ARG A 141 -0.98 8.03 12.41
CA ARG A 141 0.04 8.92 12.99
C ARG A 141 0.43 8.49 14.40
N GLU A 142 -0.56 8.20 15.25
CA GLU A 142 -0.32 7.78 16.63
C GLU A 142 0.51 6.49 16.68
N ASN A 143 0.16 5.48 15.88
CA ASN A 143 0.89 4.21 15.85
C ASN A 143 2.32 4.36 15.31
N ILE A 144 2.54 5.19 14.29
CA ILE A 144 3.90 5.49 13.79
C ILE A 144 4.73 6.18 14.88
N MET A 145 4.14 7.12 15.62
CA MET A 145 4.81 7.82 16.72
C MET A 145 5.15 6.90 17.91
N LYS A 146 4.34 5.87 18.19
CA LYS A 146 4.63 4.87 19.23
C LYS A 146 5.90 4.06 18.93
N GLY A 147 6.22 3.85 17.64
CA GLY A 147 7.47 3.20 17.24
C GLY A 147 7.43 1.66 17.25
N ASP A 148 6.26 1.05 17.36
CA ASP A 148 6.10 -0.41 17.38
C ASP A 148 6.54 -1.06 16.06
N LYS A 149 7.11 -2.27 16.12
CA LYS A 149 7.62 -2.96 14.91
C LYS A 149 6.52 -3.29 13.89
N ASP A 150 5.32 -3.53 14.37
CA ASP A 150 4.13 -3.78 13.59
C ASP A 150 2.90 -3.31 14.36
N PHE A 151 1.86 -2.92 13.63
CA PHE A 151 0.58 -2.55 14.21
C PHE A 151 -0.55 -2.81 13.22
N LYS A 152 -1.76 -2.81 13.75
CA LYS A 152 -2.98 -3.06 12.98
C LYS A 152 -4.01 -1.98 13.27
N ILE A 153 -4.75 -1.59 12.25
CA ILE A 153 -5.91 -0.72 12.38
C ILE A 153 -7.16 -1.51 11.98
N MET A 154 -8.14 -1.61 12.86
CA MET A 154 -9.35 -2.39 12.64
C MET A 154 -10.57 -1.48 12.52
N HIS A 155 -11.42 -1.74 11.52
CA HIS A 155 -12.66 -1.02 11.32
C HIS A 155 -13.79 -1.98 10.94
N THR A 156 -14.96 -1.77 11.52
CA THR A 156 -16.17 -2.52 11.17
C THR A 156 -17.24 -1.54 10.72
N GLY A 157 -17.84 -1.80 9.57
CA GLY A 157 -18.89 -0.97 9.01
C GLY A 157 -19.88 -1.76 8.15
N ILE A 158 -20.99 -1.11 7.79
CA ILE A 158 -21.97 -1.65 6.84
C ILE A 158 -21.64 -1.09 5.46
N MET A 159 -21.23 -1.95 4.54
CA MET A 159 -20.95 -1.58 3.14
C MET A 159 -22.00 -2.22 2.26
N ASN A 160 -23.15 -1.55 2.07
CA ASN A 160 -24.25 -2.16 1.29
C ASN A 160 -24.58 -1.48 -0.04
N ASN A 161 -23.85 -0.45 -0.51
CA ASN A 161 -24.16 0.24 -1.77
C ASN A 161 -25.66 0.61 -1.95
N GLY A 162 -26.42 0.83 -0.87
CA GLY A 162 -27.85 1.12 -0.90
C GLY A 162 -28.79 -0.10 -0.99
N VAL A 163 -28.30 -1.34 -0.87
CA VAL A 163 -29.11 -2.57 -0.91
C VAL A 163 -29.46 -3.01 0.51
N PRO A 164 -30.73 -3.30 0.88
CA PRO A 164 -31.15 -3.56 2.27
C PRO A 164 -30.64 -4.87 2.92
N ASN A 165 -29.48 -5.39 2.52
CA ASN A 165 -28.82 -6.48 3.23
C ASN A 165 -27.98 -5.93 4.40
N LYS A 166 -27.98 -6.68 5.50
CA LYS A 166 -27.27 -6.40 6.77
C LYS A 166 -25.81 -6.85 6.72
N ASP A 167 -25.18 -6.85 5.55
CA ASP A 167 -23.82 -7.32 5.38
C ASP A 167 -22.88 -6.48 6.24
N THR A 168 -22.21 -7.13 7.19
CA THR A 168 -21.23 -6.51 8.06
C THR A 168 -19.84 -6.81 7.52
N LEU A 169 -19.06 -5.75 7.33
CA LEU A 169 -17.72 -5.82 6.78
C LEU A 169 -16.72 -5.34 7.82
N THR A 170 -15.90 -6.27 8.29
CA THR A 170 -14.76 -5.97 9.16
C THR A 170 -13.49 -5.98 8.33
N VAL A 171 -12.69 -4.92 8.46
CA VAL A 171 -11.40 -4.76 7.80
C VAL A 171 -10.30 -4.60 8.85
N GLU A 172 -9.18 -5.27 8.62
CA GLU A 172 -7.97 -5.16 9.44
C GLU A 172 -6.80 -4.79 8.53
N LEU A 173 -6.29 -3.57 8.67
CA LEU A 173 -5.15 -3.03 7.92
C LEU A 173 -3.86 -3.39 8.65
N ASN A 174 -2.90 -4.03 7.97
CA ASN A 174 -1.65 -4.51 8.56
C ASN A 174 -0.46 -3.64 8.13
N PHE A 175 0.22 -3.04 9.11
CA PHE A 175 1.40 -2.20 8.90
C PHE A 175 2.62 -2.83 9.57
N LYS A 176 3.79 -2.69 8.94
CA LYS A 176 5.06 -3.14 9.52
C LYS A 176 6.17 -2.14 9.25
N LYS A 177 7.00 -1.90 10.26
CA LYS A 177 8.26 -1.16 10.13
C LYS A 177 9.31 -1.98 9.38
N SER A 178 10.09 -1.31 8.54
CA SER A 178 11.24 -1.89 7.86
C SER A 178 12.29 -2.36 8.88
N GLU A 179 12.94 -3.50 8.61
CA GLU A 179 14.09 -3.94 9.42
C GLU A 179 15.37 -3.18 9.05
N GLN A 180 15.37 -2.46 7.92
CA GLN A 180 16.54 -1.76 7.37
C GLN A 180 16.45 -0.24 7.51
N THR A 181 15.24 0.30 7.70
CA THR A 181 14.99 1.74 7.73
C THR A 181 13.91 2.07 8.76
N ASP A 182 13.70 3.35 9.07
CA ASP A 182 12.61 3.74 9.98
C ASP A 182 11.22 3.81 9.32
N MET A 183 11.10 3.42 8.05
CA MET A 183 9.84 3.49 7.32
C MET A 183 8.87 2.37 7.67
N TYR A 184 7.60 2.70 7.74
CA TYR A 184 6.48 1.75 7.79
C TYR A 184 5.91 1.49 6.39
N PHE A 185 5.39 0.28 6.22
CA PHE A 185 4.70 -0.16 5.01
C PHE A 185 3.34 -0.74 5.36
N PHE A 186 2.31 -0.31 4.62
CA PHE A 186 1.01 -0.96 4.61
C PHE A 186 1.07 -2.16 3.68
N ASN A 187 1.10 -3.37 4.26
CA ASN A 187 1.47 -4.60 3.55
C ASN A 187 0.26 -5.39 3.04
N SER A 188 -0.84 -5.39 3.80
CA SER A 188 -2.05 -6.14 3.46
C SER A 188 -3.23 -5.63 4.26
N TYR A 189 -4.43 -5.97 3.82
CA TYR A 189 -5.63 -5.83 4.62
C TYR A 189 -6.46 -7.11 4.55
N ARG A 190 -6.98 -7.53 5.70
CA ARG A 190 -7.89 -8.66 5.82
C ARG A 190 -9.32 -8.14 5.81
N VAL A 191 -10.17 -8.82 5.04
CA VAL A 191 -11.60 -8.54 4.95
C VAL A 191 -12.36 -9.74 5.51
N ASN A 192 -13.30 -9.49 6.42
CA ASN A 192 -14.30 -10.44 6.87
C ASN A 192 -15.69 -9.91 6.45
N LEU A 193 -16.37 -10.65 5.56
CA LEU A 193 -17.73 -10.34 5.10
C LEU A 193 -18.73 -11.29 5.74
N GLN A 194 -19.56 -10.76 6.63
CA GLN A 194 -20.61 -11.50 7.31
C GLN A 194 -21.98 -11.12 6.75
N LYS A 195 -22.67 -12.10 6.14
CA LYS A 195 -23.99 -11.91 5.51
C LYS A 195 -25.17 -12.17 6.44
N GLU A 196 -24.95 -13.01 7.45
CA GLU A 196 -25.96 -13.40 8.41
C GLU A 196 -25.42 -13.26 9.82
N GLU A 197 -26.26 -12.69 10.69
CA GLU A 197 -25.98 -12.60 12.11
C GLU A 197 -25.78 -14.01 12.69
N ASN A 198 -24.73 -14.22 13.48
CA ASN A 198 -24.34 -15.50 14.10
C ASN A 198 -23.85 -16.61 13.15
N LYS A 199 -23.58 -16.32 11.87
CA LYS A 199 -22.79 -17.23 11.00
C LYS A 199 -21.36 -16.69 10.82
N PRO A 200 -20.35 -17.57 10.70
CA PRO A 200 -18.99 -17.12 10.41
C PRO A 200 -18.99 -16.39 9.07
N GLY A 201 -18.33 -15.23 9.03
CA GLY A 201 -18.10 -14.48 7.82
C GLY A 201 -17.09 -15.16 6.89
N LEU A 202 -17.10 -14.77 5.63
CA LEU A 202 -16.09 -15.16 4.66
C LEU A 202 -14.87 -14.26 4.86
N GLU A 203 -13.68 -14.86 4.91
CA GLU A 203 -12.44 -14.12 5.14
C GLU A 203 -11.50 -14.20 3.94
N GLN A 204 -10.85 -13.09 3.64
CA GLN A 204 -9.83 -13.02 2.60
C GLN A 204 -8.82 -11.93 2.94
N THR A 205 -7.54 -12.23 2.78
CA THR A 205 -6.46 -11.25 2.85
C THR A 205 -6.10 -10.78 1.44
N PHE A 206 -5.98 -9.45 1.29
CA PHE A 206 -5.52 -8.79 0.08
C PHE A 206 -4.18 -8.12 0.38
N TYR A 207 -3.17 -8.46 -0.40
CA TYR A 207 -1.82 -7.91 -0.25
C TYR A 207 -1.66 -6.64 -1.08
N ILE A 208 -0.92 -5.67 -0.54
CA ILE A 208 -0.57 -4.44 -1.24
C ILE A 208 0.73 -4.68 -2.00
N ASN A 209 0.62 -4.65 -3.32
CA ASN A 209 1.77 -4.82 -4.21
C ASN A 209 2.21 -3.44 -4.71
N LYS A 210 3.51 -3.13 -4.59
CA LYS A 210 4.09 -1.89 -5.12
C LYS A 210 4.10 -1.86 -6.66
N ASP A 211 4.23 -3.03 -7.28
CA ASP A 211 4.48 -3.12 -8.73
C ASP A 211 3.23 -3.46 -9.56
N SER A 212 2.11 -3.84 -8.93
CA SER A 212 0.86 -4.18 -9.62
C SER A 212 -0.31 -3.43 -9.00
N ALA A 213 -1.35 -3.15 -9.79
CA ALA A 213 -2.54 -2.48 -9.30
C ALA A 213 -3.16 -3.25 -8.10
N SER A 214 -3.10 -2.65 -6.91
CA SER A 214 -3.68 -3.24 -5.70
C SER A 214 -5.19 -3.35 -5.82
N ILE A 215 -5.77 -4.36 -5.16
CA ILE A 215 -7.21 -4.49 -5.01
C ILE A 215 -7.67 -3.43 -4.02
N THR A 216 -8.60 -2.57 -4.44
CA THR A 216 -9.21 -1.57 -3.56
C THR A 216 -10.27 -2.20 -2.67
N MET A 217 -10.67 -1.52 -1.60
CA MET A 217 -11.66 -2.04 -0.66
C MET A 217 -13.02 -2.38 -1.32
N LYS A 218 -13.46 -1.56 -2.28
CA LYS A 218 -14.69 -1.83 -3.05
C LYS A 218 -14.55 -3.03 -3.98
N GLU A 219 -13.39 -3.17 -4.64
CA GLU A 219 -13.09 -4.33 -5.47
C GLU A 219 -13.01 -5.61 -4.63
N ALA A 220 -12.40 -5.56 -3.44
CA ALA A 220 -12.36 -6.65 -2.48
C ALA A 220 -13.78 -7.08 -2.07
N TYR A 221 -14.65 -6.14 -1.70
CA TYR A 221 -16.05 -6.45 -1.43
C TYR A 221 -16.73 -7.14 -2.63
N ASN A 222 -16.51 -6.64 -3.85
CA ASN A 222 -17.08 -7.24 -5.06
C ASN A 222 -16.56 -8.68 -5.28
N LEU A 223 -15.28 -8.93 -5.05
CA LEU A 223 -14.69 -10.28 -5.12
C LEU A 223 -15.29 -11.21 -4.05
N MET A 224 -15.45 -10.73 -2.81
CA MET A 224 -16.06 -11.47 -1.69
C MET A 224 -17.54 -11.79 -1.96
N GLU A 225 -18.24 -10.94 -2.70
CA GLU A 225 -19.59 -11.19 -3.23
C GLU A 225 -19.62 -12.20 -4.41
N GLY A 226 -18.47 -12.73 -4.81
CA GLY A 226 -18.33 -13.68 -5.92
C GLY A 226 -18.39 -13.06 -7.31
N ARG A 227 -18.29 -11.73 -7.41
CA ARG A 227 -18.22 -11.01 -8.69
C ARG A 227 -16.78 -10.98 -9.20
N SER A 228 -16.62 -10.56 -10.45
CA SER A 228 -15.31 -10.50 -11.10
C SER A 228 -14.81 -9.07 -11.22
N VAL A 229 -13.51 -8.85 -11.00
CA VAL A 229 -12.86 -7.53 -11.08
C VAL A 229 -11.79 -7.57 -12.17
N ASN A 230 -11.73 -6.56 -13.01
CA ASN A 230 -10.71 -6.40 -14.05
C ASN A 230 -9.56 -5.54 -13.54
N LYS A 231 -8.33 -6.00 -13.73
CA LYS A 231 -7.11 -5.28 -13.33
C LYS A 231 -6.07 -5.36 -14.44
N ASP A 232 -5.24 -4.33 -14.51
CA ASP A 232 -3.96 -4.38 -15.20
C ASP A 232 -2.91 -4.82 -14.19
N LEU A 233 -2.39 -6.03 -14.40
CA LEU A 233 -1.39 -6.68 -13.55
C LEU A 233 -0.04 -6.67 -14.27
N LYS A 234 1.05 -6.93 -13.55
CA LYS A 234 2.38 -7.13 -14.14
C LYS A 234 2.84 -8.57 -13.99
N ASN A 235 3.52 -9.11 -15.00
CA ASN A 235 4.19 -10.40 -14.90
C ASN A 235 5.55 -10.25 -14.20
N LYS A 236 6.33 -11.34 -14.11
CA LYS A 236 7.64 -11.34 -13.44
C LYS A 236 8.66 -10.47 -14.19
N GLU A 237 8.44 -10.29 -15.48
CA GLU A 237 9.24 -9.49 -16.40
C GLU A 237 8.85 -8.00 -16.35
N GLY A 238 7.81 -7.63 -15.59
CA GLY A 238 7.32 -6.26 -15.44
C GLY A 238 6.38 -5.80 -16.55
N GLU A 239 6.00 -6.68 -17.48
CA GLU A 239 5.07 -6.37 -18.56
C GLU A 239 3.63 -6.34 -18.04
N SER A 240 2.93 -5.26 -18.38
CA SER A 240 1.52 -5.11 -18.01
C SER A 240 0.62 -5.99 -18.87
N TYR A 241 -0.34 -6.68 -18.25
CA TYR A 241 -1.38 -7.44 -18.92
C TYR A 241 -2.74 -7.23 -18.25
N ASN A 242 -3.80 -7.21 -19.05
CA ASN A 242 -5.15 -7.10 -18.54
C ASN A 242 -5.72 -8.47 -18.14
N CYS A 243 -6.38 -8.53 -16.98
CA CYS A 243 -6.93 -9.78 -16.46
C CYS A 243 -8.19 -9.54 -15.64
N TRP A 244 -9.16 -10.45 -15.77
CA TRP A 244 -10.27 -10.56 -14.83
C TRP A 244 -9.95 -11.53 -13.71
N LEU A 245 -10.29 -11.16 -12.48
CA LEU A 245 -10.05 -11.88 -11.25
C LEU A 245 -11.38 -12.30 -10.64
N LYS A 246 -11.46 -13.53 -10.13
CA LYS A 246 -12.63 -14.04 -9.39
C LYS A 246 -12.19 -15.02 -8.31
N LEU A 247 -12.73 -14.90 -7.10
CA LEU A 247 -12.44 -15.86 -6.03
C LEU A 247 -13.05 -17.23 -6.35
N ASN A 248 -12.27 -18.27 -6.07
CA ASN A 248 -12.70 -19.66 -6.07
C ASN A 248 -12.98 -20.09 -4.63
N PHE A 249 -14.23 -19.94 -4.19
CA PHE A 249 -14.64 -20.30 -2.83
C PHE A 249 -14.58 -21.81 -2.51
N LYS A 250 -14.22 -22.65 -3.49
CA LYS A 250 -14.06 -24.10 -3.29
C LYS A 250 -12.63 -24.50 -2.94
N GLU A 251 -11.66 -23.62 -3.15
CA GLU A 251 -10.25 -23.92 -2.93
C GLU A 251 -9.57 -22.79 -2.16
N SER A 252 -8.90 -23.16 -1.09
CA SER A 252 -8.10 -22.25 -0.27
C SER A 252 -6.63 -22.63 -0.33
N ASP A 253 -5.75 -21.67 -0.10
CA ASP A 253 -4.33 -21.92 0.13
C ASP A 253 -4.06 -22.35 1.59
N SER A 254 -2.79 -22.62 1.89
CA SER A 254 -2.34 -23.02 3.24
C SER A 254 -2.57 -21.97 4.33
N GLN A 255 -2.82 -20.71 3.97
CA GLN A 255 -3.10 -19.61 4.89
C GLN A 255 -4.60 -19.34 5.02
N GLY A 256 -5.45 -20.13 4.36
CA GLY A 256 -6.89 -20.00 4.39
C GLY A 256 -7.46 -18.98 3.40
N ASN A 257 -6.63 -18.34 2.56
CA ASN A 257 -7.11 -17.44 1.52
C ASN A 257 -7.69 -18.23 0.35
N PHE A 258 -8.81 -17.78 -0.21
CA PHE A 258 -9.37 -18.38 -1.41
C PHE A 258 -8.46 -18.16 -2.61
N LYS A 259 -8.33 -19.18 -3.47
CA LYS A 259 -7.60 -19.05 -4.73
C LYS A 259 -8.30 -18.05 -5.65
N ILE A 260 -7.51 -17.30 -6.43
CA ILE A 260 -8.03 -16.37 -7.44
C ILE A 260 -7.92 -17.01 -8.82
N ASN A 261 -9.07 -17.20 -9.48
CA ASN A 261 -9.11 -17.55 -10.89
C ASN A 261 -8.82 -16.31 -11.74
N GLN A 262 -7.95 -16.48 -12.74
CA GLN A 262 -7.51 -15.44 -13.65
C GLN A 262 -8.02 -15.73 -15.07
N TYR A 263 -8.67 -14.74 -15.68
CA TYR A 263 -9.09 -14.79 -17.08
C TYR A 263 -8.37 -13.66 -17.82
N HIS A 264 -7.19 -14.00 -18.35
CA HIS A 264 -6.34 -13.08 -19.11
C HIS A 264 -7.03 -12.60 -20.40
N GLN A 265 -6.51 -11.54 -21.00
CA GLN A 265 -7.02 -10.99 -22.28
C GLN A 265 -7.21 -12.04 -23.40
N ASN A 266 -6.33 -13.05 -23.47
CA ASN A 266 -6.42 -14.15 -24.45
C ASN A 266 -7.51 -15.19 -24.15
N TYR A 267 -8.14 -15.13 -22.97
CA TYR A 267 -9.25 -16.01 -22.62
C TYR A 267 -10.46 -15.78 -23.55
N GLY A 268 -10.58 -14.60 -24.16
CA GLY A 268 -11.63 -14.27 -25.12
C GLY A 268 -12.95 -13.84 -24.47
N TYR A 269 -12.92 -13.30 -23.25
CA TYR A 269 -14.06 -12.56 -22.71
C TYR A 269 -13.98 -11.11 -23.17
N ASP A 270 -15.00 -10.68 -23.89
CA ASP A 270 -15.20 -9.29 -24.29
C ASP A 270 -16.46 -8.76 -23.59
N LEU A 271 -16.27 -7.81 -22.67
CA LEU A 271 -17.35 -7.20 -21.91
C LEU A 271 -18.27 -6.37 -22.81
N GLU A 272 -17.70 -5.60 -23.73
CA GLU A 272 -18.46 -4.71 -24.61
C GLU A 272 -19.32 -5.52 -25.58
N ALA A 273 -18.72 -6.50 -26.25
CA ALA A 273 -19.44 -7.42 -27.13
C ALA A 273 -20.48 -8.25 -26.37
N SER A 274 -20.27 -8.52 -25.07
CA SER A 274 -21.25 -9.20 -24.23
C SER A 274 -22.45 -8.31 -23.89
N LEU A 275 -22.23 -7.02 -23.65
CA LEU A 275 -23.29 -6.04 -23.38
C LEU A 275 -24.07 -5.70 -24.66
N ALA A 276 -23.41 -5.59 -25.81
CA ALA A 276 -24.03 -5.29 -27.10
C ALA A 276 -25.06 -6.34 -27.57
N LYS A 277 -25.07 -7.53 -26.96
CA LYS A 277 -26.11 -8.56 -27.16
C LYS A 277 -27.47 -8.15 -26.59
N TYR A 278 -27.51 -7.10 -25.78
CA TYR A 278 -28.70 -6.58 -25.13
C TYR A 278 -28.96 -5.15 -25.61
N SER A 279 -30.24 -4.81 -25.79
CA SER A 279 -30.68 -3.46 -26.11
C SER A 279 -30.59 -2.57 -24.87
N ILE A 280 -29.38 -2.14 -24.50
CA ILE A 280 -29.12 -1.28 -23.35
C ILE A 280 -28.98 0.16 -23.81
N LYS A 281 -29.78 1.07 -23.25
CA LYS A 281 -29.86 2.48 -23.66
C LYS A 281 -28.55 3.22 -23.45
N GLU A 282 -27.86 2.96 -22.34
CA GLU A 282 -26.59 3.60 -21.95
C GLU A 282 -25.47 3.31 -22.96
N LEU A 283 -25.53 2.21 -23.71
CA LEU A 283 -24.52 1.88 -24.73
C LEU A 283 -24.56 2.85 -25.93
N ASN A 284 -25.65 3.57 -26.13
CA ASN A 284 -25.83 4.51 -27.24
C ASN A 284 -25.21 5.89 -26.98
N THR A 285 -24.79 6.16 -25.74
CA THR A 285 -24.14 7.43 -25.36
C THR A 285 -22.71 7.12 -24.92
N PRO A 286 -21.67 7.68 -25.58
CA PRO A 286 -20.27 7.34 -25.29
C PRO A 286 -19.89 7.45 -23.80
N GLN A 287 -20.27 8.55 -23.15
CA GLN A 287 -20.00 8.76 -21.71
C GLN A 287 -20.68 7.69 -20.84
N TYR A 288 -21.97 7.42 -21.04
CA TYR A 288 -22.70 6.45 -20.22
C TYR A 288 -22.23 5.02 -20.47
N LYS A 289 -21.84 4.71 -21.70
CA LYS A 289 -21.19 3.45 -22.04
C LYS A 289 -19.88 3.28 -21.28
N GLU A 290 -19.02 4.30 -21.29
CA GLU A 290 -17.76 4.28 -20.55
C GLU A 290 -17.98 4.12 -19.04
N ASP A 291 -18.91 4.87 -18.46
CA ASP A 291 -19.25 4.79 -17.04
C ASP A 291 -19.77 3.38 -16.65
N LEU A 292 -20.65 2.82 -17.47
CA LEU A 292 -21.15 1.44 -17.29
C LEU A 292 -20.01 0.42 -17.35
N MET A 293 -19.15 0.52 -18.38
CA MET A 293 -18.00 -0.35 -18.56
C MET A 293 -17.03 -0.27 -17.38
N ASN A 294 -16.70 0.94 -16.93
CA ASN A 294 -15.79 1.17 -15.81
C ASN A 294 -16.37 0.66 -14.48
N SER A 295 -17.68 0.81 -14.26
CA SER A 295 -18.36 0.25 -13.09
C SER A 295 -18.29 -1.29 -13.08
N LEU A 296 -18.59 -1.92 -14.23
CA LEU A 296 -18.56 -3.38 -14.37
C LEU A 296 -17.15 -3.95 -14.27
N LYS A 297 -16.13 -3.26 -14.81
CA LYS A 297 -14.71 -3.62 -14.65
C LYS A 297 -14.28 -3.60 -13.18
N LYS A 298 -14.80 -2.68 -12.37
CA LYS A 298 -14.57 -2.67 -10.91
C LYS A 298 -15.36 -3.77 -10.16
N GLY A 299 -16.12 -4.61 -10.87
CA GLY A 299 -16.91 -5.70 -10.33
C GLY A 299 -18.25 -5.27 -9.74
N ASN A 300 -18.68 -4.03 -9.97
CA ASN A 300 -19.98 -3.56 -9.49
C ASN A 300 -21.11 -4.27 -10.23
N ARG A 301 -22.23 -4.47 -9.51
CA ARG A 301 -23.51 -4.75 -10.13
C ARG A 301 -24.17 -3.40 -10.45
N GLN A 302 -24.29 -3.08 -11.73
CA GLN A 302 -24.67 -1.75 -12.20
C GLN A 302 -26.09 -1.76 -12.76
N SER A 303 -26.91 -0.76 -12.40
CA SER A 303 -28.21 -0.56 -13.03
C SER A 303 -28.03 -0.06 -14.47
N ALA A 304 -28.84 -0.57 -15.39
CA ALA A 304 -28.89 -0.16 -16.79
C ALA A 304 -30.34 -0.25 -17.33
N THR A 305 -30.62 0.49 -18.40
CA THR A 305 -31.97 0.61 -18.97
C THR A 305 -32.09 -0.27 -20.22
N PHE A 306 -32.87 -1.33 -20.13
CA PHE A 306 -33.10 -2.29 -21.20
C PHE A 306 -34.33 -1.90 -22.03
N VAL A 307 -34.23 -2.00 -23.35
CA VAL A 307 -35.29 -1.69 -24.31
C VAL A 307 -35.73 -2.95 -25.04
N VAL A 308 -36.87 -3.53 -24.68
CA VAL A 308 -37.40 -4.74 -25.32
C VAL A 308 -38.76 -4.43 -25.93
N GLY A 309 -38.90 -4.58 -27.25
CA GLY A 309 -40.15 -4.24 -27.96
C GLY A 309 -40.56 -2.77 -27.83
N GLY A 310 -39.60 -1.86 -27.64
CA GLY A 310 -39.85 -0.43 -27.40
C GLY A 310 -40.19 -0.06 -25.95
N VAL A 311 -40.30 -1.04 -25.05
CA VAL A 311 -40.56 -0.81 -23.62
C VAL A 311 -39.24 -0.72 -22.85
N GLU A 312 -39.08 0.36 -22.08
CA GLU A 312 -37.93 0.57 -21.20
C GLU A 312 -38.14 -0.11 -19.84
N SER A 313 -37.13 -0.82 -19.36
CA SER A 313 -37.12 -1.47 -18.05
C SER A 313 -35.76 -1.30 -17.39
N LYS A 314 -35.75 -0.97 -16.09
CA LYS A 314 -34.49 -0.94 -15.32
C LYS A 314 -34.13 -2.35 -14.87
N MET A 315 -32.90 -2.75 -15.15
CA MET A 315 -32.33 -4.03 -14.75
C MET A 315 -30.91 -3.82 -14.22
N TYR A 316 -30.32 -4.84 -13.61
CA TYR A 316 -28.95 -4.81 -13.16
C TYR A 316 -28.07 -5.78 -13.95
N VAL A 317 -26.83 -5.37 -14.20
CA VAL A 317 -25.83 -6.15 -14.92
C VAL A 317 -24.54 -6.28 -14.12
N GLU A 318 -23.86 -7.40 -14.26
CA GLU A 318 -22.49 -7.62 -13.76
C GLU A 318 -21.69 -8.47 -14.76
N ALA A 319 -20.38 -8.27 -14.78
CA ALA A 319 -19.48 -9.04 -15.66
C ALA A 319 -19.42 -10.52 -15.25
N ASN A 320 -19.41 -11.42 -16.23
CA ASN A 320 -19.23 -12.86 -16.02
C ASN A 320 -18.18 -13.45 -16.98
N PRO A 321 -16.89 -13.15 -16.73
CA PRO A 321 -15.78 -13.62 -17.57
C PRO A 321 -15.74 -15.13 -17.71
N GLN A 322 -15.97 -15.86 -16.61
CA GLN A 322 -15.94 -17.33 -16.58
C GLN A 322 -16.77 -17.96 -17.71
N PHE A 323 -17.97 -17.45 -17.96
CA PHE A 323 -18.87 -17.94 -19.01
C PHE A 323 -18.86 -17.08 -20.27
N LYS A 324 -18.00 -16.06 -20.34
CA LYS A 324 -17.90 -15.11 -21.45
C LYS A 324 -19.22 -14.37 -21.74
N THR A 325 -19.93 -14.00 -20.68
CA THR A 325 -21.22 -13.28 -20.75
C THR A 325 -21.28 -12.15 -19.71
N VAL A 326 -22.45 -11.53 -19.60
CA VAL A 326 -22.86 -10.78 -18.41
C VAL A 326 -23.98 -11.55 -17.71
N ASN A 327 -24.14 -11.36 -16.40
CA ASN A 327 -25.36 -11.77 -15.70
C ASN A 327 -26.33 -10.58 -15.68
N VAL A 328 -27.62 -10.86 -15.84
CA VAL A 328 -28.69 -9.85 -15.79
C VAL A 328 -29.63 -10.19 -14.64
N TYR A 329 -30.08 -9.17 -13.92
CA TYR A 329 -31.00 -9.30 -12.80
C TYR A 329 -32.14 -8.31 -12.93
N ASP A 330 -33.32 -8.69 -12.44
CA ASP A 330 -34.46 -7.78 -12.32
C ASP A 330 -34.27 -6.76 -11.17
N THR A 331 -35.29 -5.92 -10.94
CA THR A 331 -35.30 -4.93 -9.85
C THR A 331 -35.29 -5.55 -8.45
N ASN A 332 -35.63 -6.83 -8.32
CA ASN A 332 -35.62 -7.59 -7.07
C ASN A 332 -34.31 -8.39 -6.90
N LEU A 333 -33.30 -8.11 -7.75
CA LEU A 333 -32.01 -8.81 -7.80
C LEU A 333 -32.13 -10.32 -8.07
N GLN A 334 -33.23 -10.75 -8.69
CA GLN A 334 -33.39 -12.13 -9.15
C GLN A 334 -32.74 -12.30 -10.53
N ARG A 335 -31.96 -13.37 -10.69
CA ARG A 335 -31.19 -13.63 -11.90
C ARG A 335 -32.12 -14.02 -13.05
N ILE A 336 -32.01 -13.30 -14.17
CA ILE A 336 -32.76 -13.59 -15.39
C ILE A 336 -31.93 -14.55 -16.25
N ASN A 337 -32.41 -15.78 -16.42
CA ASN A 337 -31.76 -16.77 -17.27
C ASN A 337 -32.28 -16.66 -18.71
N HIS A 338 -31.50 -16.07 -19.61
CA HIS A 338 -31.86 -15.93 -21.03
C HIS A 338 -31.93 -17.25 -21.84
N ARG A 339 -31.84 -18.41 -21.17
CA ARG A 339 -32.13 -19.72 -21.78
C ARG A 339 -33.63 -19.97 -21.89
N GLU A 340 -34.45 -19.47 -20.97
CA GLU A 340 -35.90 -19.68 -20.97
C GLU A 340 -36.59 -18.82 -22.06
N SER A 341 -36.07 -17.62 -22.35
CA SER A 341 -36.64 -16.74 -23.40
C SER A 341 -36.49 -17.29 -24.82
N LYS A 342 -35.57 -18.22 -25.08
CA LYS A 342 -35.49 -18.94 -26.37
C LYS A 342 -36.50 -20.08 -26.48
N GLU A 343 -36.92 -20.67 -25.36
CA GLU A 343 -37.97 -21.68 -25.33
C GLU A 343 -39.36 -21.05 -25.43
N GLU A 344 -39.56 -19.87 -24.82
CA GLU A 344 -40.78 -19.08 -24.97
C GLU A 344 -40.94 -18.54 -26.40
N LYS A 345 -39.87 -18.05 -27.04
CA LYS A 345 -39.91 -17.66 -28.46
C LYS A 345 -40.17 -18.83 -29.40
N LYS A 346 -39.75 -20.06 -29.05
CA LYS A 346 -40.09 -21.26 -29.83
C LYS A 346 -41.56 -21.68 -29.63
N ALA A 347 -42.10 -21.49 -28.42
CA ALA A 347 -43.49 -21.80 -28.11
C ALA A 347 -44.49 -20.82 -28.78
N GLU A 348 -44.14 -19.55 -28.94
CA GLU A 348 -44.94 -18.58 -29.70
C GLU A 348 -44.87 -18.82 -31.22
N SER A 349 -43.68 -19.14 -31.75
CA SER A 349 -43.50 -19.45 -33.18
C SER A 349 -44.26 -20.71 -33.64
N GLN A 350 -44.51 -21.66 -32.72
CA GLN A 350 -45.30 -22.86 -32.99
C GLN A 350 -46.81 -22.67 -32.80
N LYS A 351 -47.26 -21.60 -32.12
CA LYS A 351 -48.68 -21.29 -31.99
C LYS A 351 -49.23 -20.50 -33.19
N GLU A 352 -48.42 -19.66 -33.84
CA GLU A 352 -48.85 -18.92 -35.04
C GLU A 352 -48.85 -19.75 -36.33
N SER A 353 -48.15 -20.90 -36.37
CA SER A 353 -48.16 -21.82 -37.51
C SER A 353 -49.31 -22.83 -37.48
N ALA A 354 -50.05 -22.95 -36.36
CA ALA A 354 -51.18 -23.87 -36.23
C ALA A 354 -52.55 -23.23 -36.54
N SER A 355 -52.63 -21.90 -36.72
CA SER A 355 -53.90 -21.18 -36.87
C SER A 355 -54.25 -20.76 -38.31
N LYS A 356 -53.54 -21.27 -39.33
CA LYS A 356 -53.83 -20.97 -40.75
C LYS A 356 -54.30 -22.13 -41.63
N ASP A 357 -54.35 -23.35 -41.11
CA ASP A 357 -54.86 -24.51 -41.85
C ASP A 357 -56.12 -25.07 -41.19
N GLN A 358 -57.25 -24.36 -41.29
CA GLN A 358 -58.57 -24.97 -41.08
C GLN A 358 -59.68 -24.15 -41.74
N LYS A 359 -59.85 -24.35 -43.06
CA LYS A 359 -61.15 -24.21 -43.75
C LYS A 359 -61.15 -24.92 -45.11
N GLN A 360 -61.64 -26.16 -45.12
CA GLN A 360 -62.62 -26.77 -46.04
C GLN A 360 -62.40 -28.27 -46.26
N ASN A 361 -63.39 -29.04 -45.78
CA ASN A 361 -63.75 -30.44 -46.10
C ASN A 361 -64.37 -30.55 -47.51
N PRO A 362 -64.78 -31.74 -48.04
CA PRO A 362 -64.42 -33.14 -47.73
C PRO A 362 -64.22 -34.05 -48.99
N ASP A 363 -63.91 -35.32 -48.71
CA ASP A 363 -64.43 -36.56 -49.33
C ASP A 363 -63.56 -37.45 -50.24
N SER A 364 -63.85 -38.76 -50.08
CA SER A 364 -63.45 -39.97 -50.82
C SER A 364 -62.17 -40.74 -50.40
N ASP A 365 -62.43 -41.76 -49.57
CA ASP A 365 -62.27 -43.20 -49.81
C ASP A 365 -60.91 -43.89 -50.06
N GLU A 366 -60.82 -45.05 -49.38
CA GLU A 366 -59.99 -46.26 -49.56
C GLU A 366 -58.45 -46.23 -49.60
N GLY A 367 -57.85 -47.19 -48.86
CA GLY A 367 -56.73 -47.99 -49.39
C GLY A 367 -55.36 -47.90 -48.70
N ASP A 368 -55.20 -48.69 -47.64
CA ASP A 368 -54.14 -49.71 -47.44
C ASP A 368 -52.61 -49.42 -47.47
N THR A 369 -51.94 -50.10 -46.53
CA THR A 369 -50.52 -50.49 -46.39
C THR A 369 -49.39 -49.47 -46.21
N GLY A 370 -48.55 -49.71 -45.19
CA GLY A 370 -47.19 -49.15 -45.17
C GLY A 370 -46.43 -49.14 -43.84
N ARG A 371 -46.20 -50.31 -43.22
CA ARG A 371 -45.27 -50.50 -42.08
C ARG A 371 -43.84 -50.00 -42.37
N LYS A 372 -43.20 -49.37 -41.38
CA LYS A 372 -41.93 -49.81 -40.70
C LYS A 372 -41.40 -48.70 -39.78
N GLU A 373 -41.56 -48.86 -38.47
CA GLU A 373 -40.52 -49.33 -37.52
C GLU A 373 -39.30 -48.39 -37.39
N ASN A 374 -39.13 -47.79 -36.19
CA ASN A 374 -37.85 -47.94 -35.51
C ASN A 374 -37.95 -47.83 -33.98
N LYS A 375 -37.15 -48.69 -33.36
CA LYS A 375 -37.22 -49.19 -31.98
C LYS A 375 -36.66 -48.22 -30.94
N VAL A 376 -37.34 -48.22 -29.80
CA VAL A 376 -36.85 -47.80 -28.48
C VAL A 376 -35.90 -48.88 -27.91
N LYS A 377 -34.78 -48.49 -27.27
CA LYS A 377 -34.43 -48.88 -25.87
C LYS A 377 -33.07 -48.34 -25.36
N LYS A 378 -33.23 -47.42 -24.39
CA LYS A 378 -32.55 -47.22 -23.08
C LYS A 378 -31.41 -48.14 -22.61
N ARG A 379 -30.57 -47.50 -21.75
CA ARG A 379 -29.63 -47.94 -20.67
C ARG A 379 -28.15 -47.83 -21.06
N LYS A 380 -27.20 -47.41 -20.21
CA LYS A 380 -27.08 -47.45 -18.74
C LYS A 380 -25.93 -46.51 -18.30
N SER A 381 -25.98 -46.04 -17.06
CA SER A 381 -24.88 -45.40 -16.29
C SER A 381 -23.72 -46.37 -16.04
N PRO A 382 -22.54 -45.85 -15.66
CA PRO A 382 -21.90 -46.37 -14.46
C PRO A 382 -21.27 -45.28 -13.57
N SER A 383 -21.32 -45.57 -12.27
CA SER A 383 -20.57 -44.95 -11.19
C SER A 383 -19.31 -45.78 -10.89
N LEU A 384 -18.22 -45.08 -10.57
CA LEU A 384 -17.27 -45.41 -9.50
C LEU A 384 -16.60 -44.11 -9.06
#